data_AF-A0AAU8K490-F1
#
_entry.id   AF-A0AAU8K490-F1
#
_cell.length_a   1.000
_cell.length_b   1.000
_cell.length_c   1.000
_cell.angle_alpha   90.00
_cell.angle_beta   90.00
_cell.angle_gamma   90.00
#
_symmetry.space_group_name_H-M   'P 1'
#
loop_
_entity.id
_entity.type
_entity.pdbx_description
1 polymer ?
#
loop_
_entity_poly.entity_id
_entity_poly.type
_entity_poly.pdbx_seq_one_letter_code
_entity_poly.pdbx_strand_id
1 'polypeptide(L)'
;MSDSGRADEVYQPADGGDEQADATALDLQNALDERTYDEILDEGWSPPDKPLAVQRTGTTAGEQRSGGTLDERLARELPDREPDRGGRVGDLPGGASGPVGPGTPAEPDTEPDSGAGTERAGRLVAPDEGAHPRTAQLYAEDLGVDAGAATAEEAAVHIVADRDLVDDRGTTRPRP
;
A
#
# COMPACT_ATOMS: atom_id res chain seq x y z
N MET A 1 55.97 -27.85 -10.64
CA MET A 1 55.15 -27.21 -9.61
C MET A 1 54.45 -26.06 -10.26
N SER A 2 53.12 -26.15 -10.31
CA SER A 2 52.20 -25.21 -10.93
C SER A 2 52.06 -23.94 -10.11
N ASP A 3 51.92 -22.79 -10.77
CA ASP A 3 51.01 -21.73 -10.34
C ASP A 3 50.65 -20.85 -11.54
N SER A 4 49.78 -21.36 -12.41
CA SER A 4 49.07 -20.57 -13.41
C SER A 4 47.73 -20.18 -12.79
N GLY A 5 47.63 -18.93 -12.36
CA GLY A 5 46.50 -18.37 -11.63
C GLY A 5 45.16 -18.68 -12.30
N ARG A 6 44.29 -19.35 -11.55
CA ARG A 6 42.87 -19.54 -11.85
C ARG A 6 42.16 -18.19 -11.76
N ALA A 7 41.95 -17.53 -12.90
CA ALA A 7 41.11 -16.34 -12.98
C ALA A 7 40.38 -16.21 -14.33
N ASP A 8 40.07 -17.34 -14.99
CA ASP A 8 39.37 -17.36 -16.29
C ASP A 8 38.04 -18.14 -16.26
N GLU A 9 37.53 -18.44 -15.06
CA GLU A 9 36.25 -19.14 -14.84
C GLU A 9 35.21 -18.25 -14.15
N VAL A 10 35.31 -16.93 -14.32
CA VAL A 10 34.23 -16.02 -13.94
C VAL A 10 33.34 -15.82 -15.15
N TYR A 11 32.05 -16.10 -14.97
CA TYR A 11 31.00 -15.71 -15.90
C TYR A 11 31.18 -14.24 -16.29
N GLN A 12 31.58 -13.99 -17.53
CA GLN A 12 31.56 -12.67 -18.16
C GLN A 12 30.14 -12.51 -18.71
N PRO A 13 29.30 -11.58 -18.21
CA PRO A 13 28.10 -11.23 -18.94
C PRO A 13 28.54 -10.78 -20.33
N ALA A 14 27.88 -11.29 -21.37
CA ALA A 14 28.18 -10.85 -22.73
C ALA A 14 27.94 -9.33 -22.79
N ASP A 15 29.00 -8.54 -23.05
CA ASP A 15 28.94 -7.13 -23.44
C ASP A 15 28.41 -7.00 -24.89
N GLY A 16 27.30 -7.69 -25.14
CA GLY A 16 26.54 -7.69 -26.37
C GLY A 16 25.14 -7.96 -25.90
N GLY A 17 24.52 -6.91 -25.35
CA GLY A 17 23.12 -6.95 -25.02
C GLY A 17 22.38 -7.51 -26.23
N ASP A 18 21.69 -8.61 -26.02
CA ASP A 18 20.42 -8.78 -26.70
C ASP A 18 19.61 -7.55 -26.29
N GLU A 19 19.82 -6.42 -26.98
CA GLU A 19 18.83 -5.37 -27.04
C GLU A 19 17.59 -6.11 -27.51
N GLN A 20 16.67 -6.39 -26.60
CA GLN A 20 15.33 -6.73 -27.02
C GLN A 20 14.95 -5.63 -28.02
N ALA A 21 14.87 -5.97 -29.30
CA ALA A 21 14.33 -5.06 -30.31
C ALA A 21 12.90 -4.61 -29.92
N ASP A 22 12.29 -5.33 -28.97
CA ASP A 22 11.00 -5.09 -28.32
C ASP A 22 11.06 -4.18 -27.07
N ALA A 23 12.25 -3.76 -26.61
CA ALA A 23 12.41 -2.84 -25.48
C ALA A 23 12.62 -1.38 -25.93
N THR A 24 12.60 -1.11 -27.24
CA THR A 24 12.52 0.27 -27.74
C THR A 24 11.15 0.84 -27.40
N ALA A 25 11.08 2.14 -27.09
CA ALA A 25 9.80 2.82 -26.91
C ALA A 25 8.88 2.51 -28.10
N LEU A 26 7.64 2.08 -27.81
CA LEU A 26 6.66 1.76 -28.83
C LEU A 26 6.49 2.96 -29.75
N ASP A 27 6.48 2.71 -31.05
CA ASP A 27 6.08 3.72 -32.01
C ASP A 27 4.60 4.04 -31.78
N LEU A 28 4.33 5.26 -31.33
CA LEU A 28 2.98 5.75 -31.04
C LEU A 28 2.06 5.64 -32.26
N GLN A 29 2.61 5.63 -33.49
CA GLN A 29 1.82 5.45 -34.70
C GLN A 29 1.34 4.00 -34.90
N ASN A 30 1.99 3.02 -34.26
CA ASN A 30 1.73 1.59 -34.40
C ASN A 30 1.20 0.93 -33.12
N ALA A 31 1.18 1.66 -31.99
CA ALA A 31 0.65 1.19 -30.73
C ALA A 31 -0.88 1.32 -30.68
N LEU A 32 -1.56 0.27 -30.21
CA LEU A 32 -3.01 0.27 -30.05
C LEU A 32 -3.41 1.22 -28.93
N ASP A 33 -4.48 1.99 -29.15
CA ASP A 33 -5.02 2.99 -28.21
C ASP A 33 -4.06 4.13 -27.85
N GLU A 34 -2.97 4.29 -28.59
CA GLU A 34 -2.13 5.49 -28.51
C GLU A 34 -2.67 6.61 -29.39
N ARG A 35 -2.43 7.85 -28.96
CA ARG A 35 -2.91 9.04 -29.66
C ARG A 35 -2.18 9.21 -30.99
N THR A 36 -2.93 9.55 -32.04
CA THR A 36 -2.33 9.83 -33.34
C THR A 36 -1.55 11.14 -33.33
N TYR A 37 -0.63 11.30 -34.29
CA TYR A 37 0.17 12.53 -34.40
C TYR A 37 -0.70 13.78 -34.62
N ASP A 38 -1.80 13.65 -35.37
CA ASP A 38 -2.74 14.74 -35.62
C ASP A 38 -3.53 15.10 -34.35
N GLU A 39 -3.96 14.12 -33.55
CA GLU A 39 -4.61 14.36 -32.25
C GLU A 39 -3.73 15.12 -31.25
N ILE A 40 -2.43 14.83 -31.25
CA ILE A 40 -1.47 15.54 -30.40
C ILE A 40 -1.33 17.00 -30.84
N LEU A 41 -1.37 17.26 -32.16
CA LEU A 41 -1.25 18.62 -32.70
C LEU A 41 -2.53 19.45 -32.49
N ASP A 42 -3.69 18.80 -32.44
CA ASP A 42 -4.98 19.45 -32.19
C ASP A 42 -5.20 19.80 -30.70
N GLU A 43 -4.45 19.18 -29.78
CA GLU A 43 -4.55 19.44 -28.34
C GLU A 43 -3.85 20.76 -27.96
N GLY A 44 -4.65 21.82 -27.81
CA GLY A 44 -4.19 23.10 -27.31
C GLY A 44 -4.30 23.21 -25.80
N TRP A 45 -3.20 23.51 -25.11
CA TRP A 45 -3.27 23.91 -23.70
C TRP A 45 -4.02 25.24 -23.57
N SER A 46 -5.19 25.23 -22.93
CA SER A 46 -5.92 26.44 -22.56
C SER A 46 -5.51 26.88 -21.15
N PRO A 47 -4.80 28.01 -20.97
CA PRO A 47 -4.47 28.52 -19.65
C PRO A 47 -5.74 28.84 -18.86
N PRO A 48 -5.71 28.74 -17.51
CA PRO A 48 -6.86 29.08 -16.70
C PRO A 48 -7.25 30.55 -16.87
N ASP A 49 -8.55 30.81 -17.11
CA ASP A 49 -9.11 32.16 -17.28
C ASP A 49 -8.94 33.07 -16.04
N LYS A 50 -8.60 32.48 -14.89
CA LYS A 50 -8.45 33.18 -13.61
C LYS A 50 -7.13 32.77 -12.97
N PRO A 51 -6.42 33.73 -12.35
CA PRO A 51 -5.13 33.42 -11.78
C PRO A 51 -5.31 32.55 -10.53
N LEU A 52 -4.60 31.43 -10.51
CA LEU A 52 -4.72 30.44 -9.45
C LEU A 52 -3.93 30.89 -8.21
N ALA A 53 -4.52 30.68 -7.04
CA ALA A 53 -3.87 30.88 -5.74
C ALA A 53 -3.33 32.29 -5.44
N VAL A 54 -3.60 33.32 -6.25
CA VAL A 54 -3.10 34.69 -6.03
C VAL A 54 -3.52 35.27 -4.68
N GLN A 55 -4.70 34.90 -4.19
CA GLN A 55 -5.21 35.36 -2.89
C GLN A 55 -5.00 34.33 -1.76
N ARG A 56 -4.21 33.27 -1.99
CA ARG A 56 -3.90 32.29 -0.95
C ARG A 56 -2.68 32.74 -0.14
N THR A 57 -2.75 32.56 1.17
CA THR A 57 -1.61 32.68 2.06
C THR A 57 -0.59 31.56 1.79
N GLY A 58 0.69 31.89 1.86
CA GLY A 58 1.81 30.97 1.60
C GLY A 58 2.42 31.11 0.19
N THR A 59 2.04 32.15 -0.56
CA THR A 59 2.61 32.42 -1.89
C THR A 59 3.87 33.29 -1.83
N THR A 60 4.08 34.00 -0.70
CA THR A 60 5.28 34.80 -0.48
C THR A 60 6.28 34.11 0.45
N ALA A 61 7.57 34.42 0.31
CA ALA A 61 8.62 33.87 1.17
C ALA A 61 8.46 34.24 2.65
N GLY A 62 7.82 35.39 2.95
CA GLY A 62 7.50 35.79 4.32
C GLY A 62 6.43 34.89 4.94
N GLU A 63 5.34 34.67 4.22
CA GLU A 63 4.24 33.80 4.66
C GLU A 63 4.67 32.35 4.82
N GLN A 64 5.54 31.83 3.96
CA GLN A 64 6.07 30.47 4.11
C GLN A 64 6.89 30.28 5.38
N ARG A 65 7.65 31.32 5.80
CA ARG A 65 8.42 31.28 7.05
C ARG A 65 7.55 31.41 8.29
N SER A 66 6.54 32.29 8.23
CA SER A 66 5.63 32.50 9.36
C SER A 66 4.59 31.38 9.50
N GLY A 67 4.23 30.73 8.39
CA GLY A 67 3.09 29.83 8.31
C GLY A 67 1.75 30.57 8.34
N GLY A 68 0.67 29.84 8.04
CA GLY A 68 -0.71 30.32 8.25
C GLY A 68 -1.24 29.93 9.62
N THR A 69 -2.25 30.65 10.11
CA THR A 69 -2.89 30.31 11.39
C THR A 69 -3.72 29.03 11.29
N LEU A 70 -4.02 28.40 12.44
CA LEU A 70 -4.92 27.24 12.47
C LEU A 70 -6.31 27.62 11.95
N ASP A 71 -6.84 28.78 12.35
CA ASP A 71 -8.14 29.28 11.90
C ASP A 71 -8.20 29.47 10.38
N GLU A 72 -7.14 30.00 9.76
CA GLU A 72 -7.02 30.10 8.30
C GLU A 72 -6.94 28.75 7.59
N ARG A 73 -6.43 27.71 8.26
CA ARG A 73 -6.43 26.34 7.73
C ARG A 73 -7.83 25.75 7.80
N LEU A 74 -8.49 25.87 8.95
CA LEU A 74 -9.85 25.38 9.16
C LEU A 74 -10.86 26.08 8.24
N ALA A 75 -10.72 27.39 8.00
CA ALA A 75 -11.60 28.13 7.09
C ALA A 75 -11.50 27.67 5.62
N ARG A 76 -10.42 26.97 5.24
CA ARG A 76 -10.24 26.39 3.90
C ARG A 76 -10.78 24.97 3.79
N GLU A 77 -11.03 24.29 4.90
CA GLU A 77 -11.58 22.94 4.89
C GLU A 77 -13.02 22.98 4.36
N LEU A 78 -13.34 22.06 3.46
CA LEU A 78 -14.70 21.81 3.03
C LEU A 78 -15.24 20.64 3.87
N PRO A 79 -16.53 20.65 4.24
CA PRO A 79 -17.14 19.49 4.87
C PRO A 79 -16.92 18.24 4.03
N ASP A 80 -16.67 17.12 4.70
CA ASP A 80 -16.60 15.83 4.03
C ASP A 80 -17.89 15.58 3.25
N ARG A 81 -17.75 15.15 2.00
CA ARG A 81 -18.90 14.70 1.23
C ARG A 81 -19.30 13.34 1.77
N GLU A 82 -20.58 13.16 2.10
CA GLU A 82 -21.07 11.81 2.35
C GLU A 82 -20.72 10.95 1.13
N PRO A 83 -20.10 9.78 1.33
CA PRO A 83 -19.95 8.83 0.23
C PRO A 83 -21.35 8.54 -0.31
N ASP A 84 -21.47 8.38 -1.63
CA ASP A 84 -22.73 7.97 -2.22
C ASP A 84 -23.20 6.69 -1.51
N ARG A 85 -24.41 6.71 -0.93
CA ARG A 85 -24.94 5.58 -0.12
C ARG A 85 -25.02 4.28 -0.91
N GLY A 86 -24.84 4.33 -2.23
CA GLY A 86 -24.82 3.16 -3.12
C GLY A 86 -23.45 2.56 -3.40
N GLY A 87 -22.34 3.20 -3.01
CA GLY A 87 -20.99 2.74 -3.36
C GLY A 87 -20.14 2.45 -2.14
N ARG A 88 -20.03 1.18 -1.74
CA ARG A 88 -18.93 0.75 -0.88
C ARG A 88 -17.64 1.03 -1.66
N VAL A 89 -16.58 1.49 -1.00
CA VAL A 89 -15.26 1.61 -1.64
C VAL A 89 -14.86 0.21 -2.15
N GLY A 90 -14.89 0.02 -3.47
CA GLY A 90 -14.71 -1.29 -4.13
C GLY A 90 -15.86 -1.69 -5.08
N ASP A 91 -17.07 -1.17 -4.87
CA ASP A 91 -18.22 -1.44 -5.74
C ASP A 91 -18.36 -0.30 -6.75
N LEU A 92 -17.71 -0.45 -7.91
CA LEU A 92 -17.99 0.43 -9.05
C LEU A 92 -19.46 0.21 -9.46
N PRO A 93 -20.27 1.27 -9.66
CA PRO A 93 -21.58 1.12 -10.27
C PRO A 93 -21.38 0.65 -11.72
N GLY A 94 -21.67 -0.62 -11.98
CA GLY A 94 -21.38 -1.29 -13.25
C GLY A 94 -20.07 -2.09 -13.29
N GLY A 95 -19.28 -2.08 -12.21
CA GLY A 95 -18.21 -3.05 -12.00
C GLY A 95 -18.84 -4.38 -11.63
N ALA A 96 -19.12 -5.19 -12.63
CA ALA A 96 -19.42 -6.58 -12.38
C ALA A 96 -18.19 -7.18 -11.66
N SER A 97 -18.37 -7.64 -10.42
CA SER A 97 -17.95 -9.03 -10.17
C SER A 97 -18.54 -9.79 -11.35
N GLY A 98 -17.70 -10.21 -12.31
CA GLY A 98 -18.14 -10.77 -13.58
C GLY A 98 -19.29 -11.75 -13.31
N PRO A 99 -20.32 -11.81 -14.18
CA PRO A 99 -21.53 -12.56 -13.88
C PRO A 99 -21.12 -13.97 -13.45
N VAL A 100 -21.39 -14.27 -12.18
CA VAL A 100 -21.45 -15.63 -11.67
C VAL A 100 -22.50 -16.28 -12.55
N GLY A 101 -22.05 -16.98 -13.59
CA GLY A 101 -22.93 -17.57 -14.58
C GLY A 101 -23.91 -18.50 -13.87
N PRO A 102 -25.14 -18.71 -14.39
CA PRO A 102 -26.05 -19.68 -13.81
C PRO A 102 -25.39 -21.07 -13.89
N GLY A 103 -24.77 -21.50 -12.79
CA GLY A 103 -23.95 -22.70 -12.73
C GLY A 103 -22.62 -22.55 -11.98
N THR A 104 -22.15 -21.35 -11.64
CA THR A 104 -21.10 -21.23 -10.61
C THR A 104 -21.79 -21.38 -9.25
N PRO A 105 -21.45 -22.39 -8.44
CA PRO A 105 -21.85 -22.38 -7.05
C PRO A 105 -21.37 -21.03 -6.47
N ALA A 106 -22.22 -20.33 -5.71
CA ALA A 106 -21.67 -19.47 -4.69
C ALA A 106 -20.72 -20.37 -3.92
N GLU A 107 -19.42 -20.08 -3.94
CA GLU A 107 -18.42 -20.80 -3.14
C GLU A 107 -19.02 -20.92 -1.74
N PRO A 108 -19.52 -22.10 -1.34
CA PRO A 108 -19.80 -22.30 0.06
C PRO A 108 -18.42 -22.26 0.70
N ASP A 109 -18.29 -21.59 1.84
CA ASP A 109 -17.10 -21.74 2.66
C ASP A 109 -15.88 -20.89 2.25
N THR A 110 -16.06 -19.64 1.79
CA THR A 110 -15.13 -18.62 2.33
C THR A 110 -15.51 -18.40 3.79
N GLU A 111 -15.22 -19.41 4.61
CA GLU A 111 -15.08 -19.25 6.04
C GLU A 111 -14.18 -18.02 6.23
N PRO A 112 -14.58 -17.04 7.06
CA PRO A 112 -13.67 -15.95 7.37
C PRO A 112 -12.35 -16.59 7.78
N ASP A 113 -11.25 -16.21 7.13
CA ASP A 113 -9.93 -16.65 7.54
C ASP A 113 -9.72 -16.17 8.97
N SER A 114 -10.04 -17.05 9.92
CA SER A 114 -9.94 -16.83 11.35
C SER A 114 -8.48 -16.77 11.81
N GLY A 115 -7.51 -16.81 10.88
CA GLY A 115 -6.09 -16.57 11.14
C GLY A 115 -5.80 -15.18 11.69
N ALA A 116 -6.68 -14.19 11.47
CA ALA A 116 -6.61 -12.90 12.16
C ALA A 116 -7.56 -12.91 13.36
N GLY A 117 -7.01 -12.83 14.58
CA GLY A 117 -7.79 -12.72 15.79
C GLY A 117 -8.68 -11.47 15.83
N THR A 118 -9.70 -11.45 16.70
CA THR A 118 -10.65 -10.32 16.76
C THR A 118 -10.17 -9.16 17.64
N GLU A 119 -9.20 -9.40 18.51
CA GLU A 119 -8.62 -8.40 19.41
C GLU A 119 -7.26 -7.96 18.85
N ARG A 120 -7.04 -6.65 18.74
CA ARG A 120 -5.74 -6.11 18.34
C ARG A 120 -4.69 -6.34 19.42
N ALA A 121 -3.46 -6.62 19.01
CA ALA A 121 -2.31 -6.56 19.90
C ALA A 121 -1.93 -5.09 20.16
N GLY A 122 -1.38 -4.82 21.35
CA GLY A 122 -0.78 -3.52 21.68
C GLY A 122 0.74 -3.51 21.56
N ARG A 123 1.36 -2.51 22.20
CA ARG A 123 2.82 -2.35 22.20
C ARG A 123 3.50 -3.45 23.03
N LEU A 124 4.30 -4.29 22.37
CA LEU A 124 5.08 -5.34 23.01
C LEU A 124 6.42 -4.82 23.53
N VAL A 125 6.64 -4.94 24.84
CA VAL A 125 7.88 -4.50 25.50
C VAL A 125 8.59 -5.70 26.13
N ALA A 126 9.83 -5.94 25.70
CA ALA A 126 10.67 -6.96 26.30
C ALA A 126 11.14 -6.51 27.71
N PRO A 127 11.47 -7.45 28.62
CA PRO A 127 11.91 -7.11 29.99
C PRO A 127 13.14 -6.20 30.07
N ASP A 128 13.97 -6.21 29.02
CA ASP A 128 15.16 -5.36 28.92
C ASP A 128 14.85 -3.98 28.33
N GLU A 129 13.60 -3.70 27.98
CA GLU A 129 13.12 -2.44 27.39
C GLU A 129 13.88 -2.01 26.12
N GLY A 130 14.62 -2.95 25.50
CA GLY A 130 15.54 -2.67 24.40
C GLY A 130 16.81 -1.90 24.77
N ALA A 131 17.03 -1.60 26.07
CA ALA A 131 18.17 -0.81 26.56
C ALA A 131 19.06 -1.56 27.55
N HIS A 132 18.57 -2.67 28.13
CA HIS A 132 19.27 -3.45 29.14
C HIS A 132 19.87 -4.75 28.55
N PRO A 133 20.74 -5.46 29.31
CA PRO A 133 21.23 -6.75 28.89
C PRO A 133 20.08 -7.75 28.69
N ARG A 134 20.03 -8.36 27.51
CA ARG A 134 19.00 -9.34 27.16
C ARG A 134 19.08 -10.58 28.05
N THR A 135 17.92 -11.09 28.42
CA THR A 135 17.81 -12.43 29.00
C THR A 135 17.78 -13.49 27.90
N ALA A 136 18.00 -14.76 28.24
CA ALA A 136 18.02 -15.85 27.26
C ALA A 136 16.64 -16.26 26.72
N GLN A 137 15.56 -15.61 27.18
CA GLN A 137 14.18 -15.97 26.89
C GLN A 137 13.56 -14.91 25.96
N LEU A 138 12.82 -15.36 24.93
CA LEU A 138 12.15 -14.49 23.98
C LEU A 138 10.67 -14.35 24.37
N TYR A 139 10.38 -13.38 25.24
CA TYR A 139 9.02 -12.98 25.60
C TYR A 139 8.94 -11.47 25.77
N ALA A 140 7.73 -10.93 25.67
CA ALA A 140 7.42 -9.52 25.84
C ALA A 140 6.05 -9.36 26.52
N GLU A 141 5.85 -8.25 27.22
CA GLU A 141 4.56 -7.87 27.81
C GLU A 141 3.83 -6.92 26.86
N ASP A 142 2.54 -7.15 26.64
CA ASP A 142 1.67 -6.22 25.91
C ASP A 142 1.19 -5.12 26.87
N LEU A 143 1.58 -3.87 26.58
CA LEU A 143 1.20 -2.69 27.38
C LEU A 143 -0.10 -2.02 26.89
N GLY A 144 -0.79 -2.61 25.91
CA GLY A 144 -2.04 -2.12 25.35
C GLY A 144 -1.87 -1.24 24.11
N VAL A 145 -3.02 -0.87 23.53
CA VAL A 145 -3.10 -0.08 22.29
C VAL A 145 -2.88 1.41 22.59
N ASP A 146 -1.94 2.03 21.89
CA ASP A 146 -1.76 3.49 21.95
C ASP A 146 -2.90 4.17 21.20
N ALA A 147 -3.84 4.73 21.97
CA ALA A 147 -5.16 5.27 21.57
C ALA A 147 -5.17 6.28 20.40
N GLY A 148 -4.87 5.81 19.19
CA GLY A 148 -4.81 6.59 17.95
C GLY A 148 -3.39 6.98 17.50
N ALA A 149 -2.34 6.61 18.22
CA ALA A 149 -0.95 6.84 17.82
C ALA A 149 -0.28 5.59 17.21
N ALA A 150 -0.97 4.45 17.21
CA ALA A 150 -0.51 3.22 16.57
C ALA A 150 -0.29 3.42 15.06
N THR A 151 0.78 2.85 14.52
CA THR A 151 1.01 2.86 13.07
C THR A 151 0.04 1.92 12.36
N ALA A 152 -0.02 1.98 11.03
CA ALA A 152 -0.87 1.08 10.25
C ALA A 152 -0.48 -0.40 10.45
N GLU A 153 0.82 -0.67 10.56
CA GLU A 153 1.37 -2.00 10.79
C GLU A 153 1.00 -2.52 12.18
N GLU A 154 1.11 -1.68 13.20
CA GLU A 154 0.71 -2.03 14.56
C GLU A 154 -0.79 -2.27 14.66
N ALA A 155 -1.61 -1.45 14.01
CA ALA A 155 -3.06 -1.61 13.95
C ALA A 155 -3.52 -2.86 13.15
N ALA A 156 -2.63 -3.49 12.39
CA ALA A 156 -2.90 -4.71 11.64
C ALA A 156 -2.64 -6.00 12.45
N VAL A 157 -1.90 -5.93 13.57
CA VAL A 157 -1.56 -7.11 14.38
C VAL A 157 -2.70 -7.46 15.35
N HIS A 158 -3.08 -8.73 15.38
CA HIS A 158 -4.16 -9.24 16.23
C HIS A 158 -3.72 -10.45 17.06
N ILE A 159 -4.31 -10.62 18.24
CA ILE A 159 -4.08 -11.74 19.14
C ILE A 159 -4.95 -12.92 18.70
N VAL A 160 -4.32 -14.02 18.30
CA VAL A 160 -5.00 -15.28 18.04
C VAL A 160 -4.93 -16.13 19.30
N ALA A 161 -6.09 -16.45 19.88
CA ALA A 161 -6.13 -17.32 21.04
C ALA A 161 -5.78 -18.76 20.65
N ASP A 162 -5.16 -19.52 21.54
CA ASP A 162 -4.74 -20.91 21.28
C ASP A 162 -5.86 -21.84 20.78
N ARG A 163 -7.11 -21.52 21.16
CA ARG A 163 -8.31 -22.24 20.70
C ARG A 163 -8.63 -22.00 19.22
N ASP A 164 -8.25 -20.82 18.72
CA ASP A 164 -8.54 -20.34 17.37
C ASP A 164 -7.37 -20.66 16.43
N LEU A 165 -6.24 -21.14 16.98
CA LEU A 165 -5.15 -21.72 16.20
C LEU A 165 -5.61 -23.03 15.54
N VAL A 166 -5.51 -23.04 14.21
CA VAL A 166 -5.76 -24.20 13.38
C VAL A 166 -4.49 -25.06 13.37
N ASP A 167 -4.58 -26.33 13.73
CA ASP A 167 -3.47 -27.30 13.62
C ASP A 167 -3.16 -27.59 12.14
N ASP A 168 -2.01 -28.19 11.83
CA ASP A 168 -1.55 -28.54 10.47
C ASP A 168 -2.56 -29.43 9.69
N ARG A 169 -3.57 -29.96 10.39
CA ARG A 169 -4.67 -30.78 9.86
C ARG A 169 -5.96 -30.00 9.58
N GLY A 170 -5.97 -28.68 9.75
CA GLY A 170 -7.15 -27.84 9.50
C GLY A 170 -8.17 -27.83 10.65
N THR A 171 -7.81 -28.30 11.86
CA THR A 171 -8.75 -28.36 12.99
C THR A 171 -8.34 -27.43 14.12
N THR A 172 -9.28 -26.65 14.65
CA THR A 172 -9.08 -25.83 15.85
C THR A 172 -8.89 -26.70 17.11
N ARG A 173 -8.07 -26.23 18.05
CA ARG A 173 -7.77 -27.01 19.27
C ARG A 173 -8.97 -27.05 20.22
N PRO A 174 -9.35 -28.23 20.77
CA PRO A 174 -10.47 -28.35 21.69
C PRO A 174 -10.18 -27.74 23.06
N ARG A 175 -11.25 -27.38 23.80
CA ARG A 175 -11.18 -26.83 25.16
C ARG A 175 -10.60 -27.85 26.17
N PRO A 176 -9.82 -27.41 27.18
CA PRO A 176 -9.45 -28.25 28.31
C PRO A 176 -10.65 -28.64 29.19
#